data_AF-A0A3C0QGB6-F1
#
_entry.id   AF-A0A3C0QGB6-F1
#
_cell.length_a   1.000
_cell.length_b   1.000
_cell.length_c   1.000
_cell.angle_alpha   90.00
_cell.angle_beta   90.00
_cell.angle_gamma   90.00
#
_symmetry.space_group_name_H-M   'P 1'
#
loop_
_entity.id
_entity.type
_entity.pdbx_description
1 polymer ?
#
loop_
_entity_poly.entity_id
_entity_poly.type
_entity_poly.pdbx_seq_one_letter_code
_entity_poly.pdbx_strand_id
1 'polypeptide(L)'
;MAEKTANEAELGFFGRYLTVWVVLCMAAGVMIGLYIPAVPATLAKFEYANVSMPVAVLIWLMIYPMMLKIDFSSVVKAVKMPKGLIVTCVTNWLIKPFTMYGIAAFFLLFLYKGLISTELAKEYLAGAVLLGAAPCTAMVFVWSHLTRGNPAYTLVQVAVNDLIILFAFT
;
A
#
# COMPACT_ATOMS: atom_id res chain seq x y z
N MET A 1 2.26 24.03 -31.30
CA MET A 1 3.46 23.41 -31.88
C MET A 1 4.33 22.88 -30.76
N ALA A 2 4.66 21.59 -30.84
CA ALA A 2 5.67 20.86 -30.05
C ALA A 2 5.50 20.84 -28.52
N GLU A 3 4.47 20.13 -28.06
CA GLU A 3 4.56 19.40 -26.79
C GLU A 3 5.72 18.40 -26.94
N LYS A 4 6.81 18.72 -26.26
CA LYS A 4 8.08 18.00 -26.31
C LYS A 4 7.80 16.53 -26.01
N THR A 5 7.99 15.69 -27.02
CA THR A 5 8.05 14.23 -26.95
C THR A 5 8.96 13.85 -25.78
N ALA A 6 8.35 13.59 -24.63
CA ALA A 6 9.04 12.97 -23.53
C ALA A 6 9.43 11.59 -24.02
N ASN A 7 10.74 11.41 -24.21
CA ASN A 7 11.43 10.13 -24.38
C ASN A 7 10.69 9.00 -23.68
N GLU A 8 10.73 7.81 -24.27
CA GLU A 8 10.52 6.56 -23.54
C GLU A 8 11.33 6.62 -22.25
N ALA A 9 10.66 6.97 -21.14
CA ALA A 9 11.34 7.55 -20.00
C ALA A 9 12.08 6.46 -19.25
N GLU A 10 13.39 6.40 -19.40
CA GLU A 10 14.25 5.75 -18.42
C GLU A 10 13.85 6.27 -17.03
N LEU A 11 13.55 5.35 -16.10
CA LEU A 11 13.38 5.67 -14.68
C LEU A 11 14.58 6.54 -14.26
N GLY A 12 14.31 7.81 -13.91
CA GLY A 12 15.34 8.76 -13.48
C GLY A 12 16.12 8.20 -12.29
N PHE A 13 17.32 8.73 -12.03
CA PHE A 13 18.25 8.22 -11.01
C PHE A 13 17.57 7.91 -9.66
N PHE A 14 16.72 8.80 -9.17
CA PHE A 14 15.96 8.59 -7.93
C PHE A 14 14.97 7.41 -8.02
N GLY A 15 14.21 7.30 -9.10
CA GLY A 15 13.26 6.20 -9.32
C GLY A 15 13.96 4.85 -9.49
N ARG A 16 15.12 4.84 -10.15
CA ARG A 16 15.95 3.63 -10.36
C ARG A 16 16.51 3.08 -9.04
N TYR A 17 16.92 3.95 -8.12
CA TYR A 17 17.46 3.57 -6.82
C TYR A 17 16.46 3.69 -5.67
N LEU A 18 15.15 3.80 -5.95
CA LEU A 18 14.11 4.04 -4.95
C LEU A 18 14.16 3.01 -3.81
N THR A 19 14.39 1.74 -4.12
CA THR A 19 14.51 0.67 -3.10
C THR A 19 15.65 0.93 -2.13
N VAL A 20 16.80 1.41 -2.61
CA VAL A 20 17.95 1.75 -1.77
C VAL A 20 17.61 2.92 -0.85
N TRP A 21 16.98 3.96 -1.41
CA TRP A 21 16.53 5.12 -0.63
C TRP A 21 15.52 4.73 0.46
N VAL A 22 14.55 3.85 0.14
CA VAL A 22 13.58 3.35 1.11
C VAL A 22 14.27 2.60 2.24
N VAL A 23 15.19 1.68 1.92
CA VAL A 23 15.95 0.93 2.93
C VAL A 23 16.79 1.85 3.81
N LEU A 24 17.45 2.86 3.22
CA LEU A 24 18.22 3.86 3.97
C LEU A 24 17.32 4.67 4.91
N CYS A 25 16.16 5.13 4.45
CA CYS A 25 15.19 5.85 5.27
C CYS A 25 14.63 4.98 6.41
N MET A 26 14.35 3.70 6.15
CA MET A 26 13.91 2.75 7.19
C MET A 26 15.00 2.55 8.24
N ALA A 27 16.24 2.29 7.82
CA ALA A 27 17.37 2.11 8.72
C ALA A 27 17.62 3.37 9.56
N ALA A 28 17.64 4.55 8.93
CA ALA A 28 17.79 5.82 9.62
C ALA A 28 16.64 6.06 10.63
N GLY A 29 15.39 5.79 10.24
CA GLY A 29 14.23 5.91 11.13
C GLY A 29 14.31 5.01 12.35
N VAL A 30 14.70 3.75 12.18
CA VAL A 30 14.91 2.80 13.29
C VAL A 30 16.03 3.27 14.21
N MET A 31 17.16 3.70 13.66
CA MET A 31 18.29 4.21 14.45
C MET A 31 17.89 5.46 15.25
N ILE A 32 17.19 6.41 14.64
CA ILE A 32 16.68 7.60 15.34
C ILE A 32 15.71 7.20 16.44
N GLY A 33 14.79 6.25 16.18
CA GLY A 33 13.84 5.77 17.19
C GLY A 33 14.50 5.09 18.39
N LEU A 34 15.61 4.39 18.17
CA LEU A 34 16.36 3.69 19.23
C LEU A 34 17.28 4.63 20.03
N TYR A 35 18.03 5.51 19.35
CA TYR A 35 19.05 6.35 20.00
C TYR A 35 18.51 7.71 20.47
N ILE A 36 17.41 8.20 19.89
CA ILE A 36 16.80 9.50 20.23
C ILE A 36 15.31 9.30 20.54
N PRO A 37 14.96 8.76 21.72
CA PRO A 37 13.57 8.48 22.10
C PRO A 37 12.72 9.76 22.23
N ALA A 38 13.34 10.94 22.28
CA ALA A 38 12.65 12.23 22.22
C ALA A 38 11.86 12.43 20.92
N VAL A 39 12.28 11.82 19.79
CA VAL A 39 11.58 11.94 18.51
C VAL A 39 10.25 11.18 18.53
N PRO A 40 10.20 9.87 18.84
CA PRO A 40 8.93 9.18 19.06
C PRO A 40 8.07 9.82 20.15
N ALA A 41 8.66 10.25 21.28
CA ALA A 41 7.92 10.83 22.39
C ALA A 41 7.29 12.19 22.03
N THR A 42 7.89 12.98 21.14
CA THR A 42 7.29 14.22 20.65
C THR A 42 6.19 13.94 19.61
N LEU A 43 6.40 12.98 18.72
CA LEU A 43 5.36 12.54 17.77
C LEU A 43 4.13 11.97 18.50
N ALA A 44 4.33 11.22 19.58
CA ALA A 44 3.24 10.69 20.42
C ALA A 44 2.40 11.80 21.08
N LYS A 45 2.96 12.99 21.34
CA LYS A 45 2.18 14.14 21.83
C LYS A 45 1.23 14.72 20.78
N PHE A 46 1.50 14.46 19.49
CA PHE A 46 0.66 14.84 18.36
C PHE A 46 -0.24 13.67 17.91
N GLU A 47 -0.41 12.64 18.73
CA GLU A 47 -1.39 11.60 18.50
C GLU A 47 -2.76 12.03 19.01
N TYR A 48 -3.77 11.86 18.17
CA TYR A 48 -5.17 12.03 18.54
C TYR A 48 -5.91 10.75 18.18
N ALA A 49 -6.59 10.14 19.15
CA ALA A 49 -7.31 8.87 18.98
C ALA A 49 -6.45 7.73 18.38
N ASN A 50 -5.21 7.56 18.85
CA ASN A 50 -4.22 6.58 18.35
C ASN A 50 -3.76 6.81 16.90
N VAL A 51 -4.01 7.99 16.32
CA VAL A 51 -3.56 8.36 14.97
C VAL A 51 -2.62 9.56 15.06
N SER A 52 -1.39 9.41 14.55
CA SER A 52 -0.42 10.51 14.54
C SER A 52 -0.83 11.58 13.52
N MET A 53 -1.15 12.79 13.99
CA MET A 53 -1.57 13.90 13.14
C MET A 53 -0.56 14.22 12.02
N PRO A 54 0.77 14.24 12.25
CA PRO A 54 1.73 14.47 11.18
C PRO A 54 1.68 13.41 10.07
N VAL A 55 1.51 12.13 10.45
CA VAL A 55 1.41 11.02 9.50
C VAL A 55 0.12 11.14 8.70
N ALA A 56 -1.00 11.49 9.34
CA ALA A 56 -2.27 11.70 8.66
C ALA A 56 -2.17 12.81 7.58
N VAL A 57 -1.53 13.94 7.90
CA VAL A 57 -1.31 15.03 6.93
C VAL A 57 -0.43 14.58 5.76
N LEU A 58 0.66 13.85 6.02
CA LEU A 58 1.54 13.33 4.98
C LEU A 58 0.82 12.36 4.03
N ILE A 59 0.02 11.44 4.59
CA ILE A 59 -0.81 10.52 3.79
C ILE A 59 -1.83 11.31 2.97
N TRP A 60 -2.49 12.32 3.55
CA TRP A 60 -3.46 13.15 2.83
C TRP A 60 -2.81 13.90 1.65
N LEU A 61 -1.63 14.50 1.87
CA LEU A 61 -0.83 15.13 0.81
C LEU A 61 -0.41 14.15 -0.28
N MET A 62 -0.23 12.87 0.02
CA MET A 62 0.10 11.84 -0.96
C MET A 62 -1.13 11.39 -1.77
N ILE A 63 -2.31 11.32 -1.15
CA ILE A 63 -3.57 10.92 -1.80
C ILE A 63 -4.08 12.02 -2.73
N TYR A 64 -3.98 13.28 -2.32
CA TYR A 64 -4.54 14.41 -3.05
C TYR A 64 -4.11 14.51 -4.53
N PRO A 65 -2.80 14.39 -4.89
CA PRO A 65 -2.34 14.39 -6.27
C PRO A 65 -2.90 13.24 -7.12
N MET A 66 -3.14 12.07 -6.52
CA MET A 66 -3.74 10.94 -7.24
C MET A 66 -5.22 11.22 -7.55
N MET A 67 -5.94 11.85 -6.63
CA MET A 67 -7.35 12.22 -6.79
C MET A 67 -7.57 13.29 -7.88
N LEU A 68 -6.60 14.17 -8.10
CA LEU A 68 -6.68 15.17 -9.18
C LEU A 68 -6.48 14.60 -10.59
N LYS A 69 -5.87 13.41 -10.71
CA LYS A 69 -5.62 12.76 -12.01
C LYS A 69 -6.83 11.99 -12.55
N ILE A 70 -7.99 12.12 -11.90
CA ILE A 70 -9.19 11.34 -12.20
C ILE A 70 -10.05 12.07 -13.23
N ASP A 71 -10.30 11.42 -14.35
CA ASP A 71 -11.34 11.79 -15.30
C ASP A 71 -12.59 10.92 -15.09
N PHE A 72 -13.67 11.52 -14.60
CA PHE A 72 -14.94 10.85 -14.33
C PHE A 72 -15.57 10.20 -15.58
N SER A 73 -15.32 10.74 -16.78
CA SER A 73 -15.82 10.16 -18.04
C SER A 73 -15.16 8.81 -18.32
N SER A 74 -13.88 8.69 -18.00
CA SER A 74 -13.09 7.47 -18.17
C SER A 74 -13.42 6.39 -17.13
N VAL A 75 -13.81 6.79 -15.92
CA VAL A 75 -14.32 5.90 -14.85
C VAL A 75 -15.59 5.17 -15.31
N VAL A 76 -16.56 5.87 -15.89
CA VAL A 76 -17.81 5.26 -16.37
C VAL A 76 -17.56 4.22 -17.47
N LYS A 77 -16.56 4.43 -18.33
CA LYS A 77 -16.17 3.45 -19.35
C LYS A 77 -15.48 2.23 -18.74
N ALA A 78 -14.64 2.43 -17.74
CA ALA A 78 -13.94 1.36 -17.03
C ALA A 78 -14.89 0.41 -16.28
N VAL A 79 -15.95 0.94 -15.67
CA VAL A 79 -16.99 0.12 -14.99
C VAL A 79 -17.71 -0.83 -15.97
N LYS A 80 -17.76 -0.51 -17.26
CA LYS A 80 -18.36 -1.37 -18.31
C LYS A 80 -17.49 -2.58 -18.70
N MET A 81 -16.31 -2.76 -18.08
CA MET A 81 -15.39 -3.88 -18.34
C MET A 81 -15.29 -4.82 -17.12
N PRO A 82 -16.32 -5.65 -16.86
CA PRO A 82 -16.45 -6.40 -15.60
C PRO A 82 -15.45 -7.55 -15.45
N LYS A 83 -14.95 -8.13 -16.56
CA LYS A 83 -14.08 -9.31 -16.51
C LYS A 83 -12.82 -9.07 -15.68
N GLY A 84 -12.13 -7.95 -15.88
CA GLY A 84 -10.92 -7.66 -15.11
C GLY A 84 -11.22 -7.26 -13.66
N LEU A 85 -12.36 -6.61 -13.38
CA LEU A 85 -12.80 -6.33 -12.00
C LEU A 85 -13.08 -7.62 -11.23
N ILE A 86 -13.74 -8.59 -11.85
CA ILE A 86 -14.04 -9.89 -11.23
C ILE A 86 -12.74 -10.63 -10.90
N VAL A 87 -11.79 -10.70 -11.85
CA VAL A 87 -10.49 -11.35 -11.61
C VAL A 87 -9.77 -10.68 -10.45
N THR A 88 -9.64 -9.34 -10.46
CA THR A 88 -8.99 -8.61 -9.38
C THR A 88 -9.69 -8.81 -8.03
N CYS A 89 -11.02 -8.77 -7.99
CA CYS A 89 -11.78 -8.97 -6.76
C CYS A 89 -11.60 -10.39 -6.21
N VAL A 90 -11.72 -11.42 -7.05
CA VAL A 90 -11.50 -12.82 -6.66
C VAL A 90 -10.07 -13.03 -6.18
N THR A 91 -9.06 -12.50 -6.89
CA THR A 91 -7.67 -12.63 -6.43
C THR A 91 -7.44 -11.91 -5.10
N ASN A 92 -7.97 -10.69 -4.92
CA ASN A 92 -7.75 -9.91 -3.71
C ASN A 92 -8.47 -10.47 -2.49
N TRP A 93 -9.63 -11.09 -2.65
CA TRP A 93 -10.45 -11.54 -1.53
C TRP A 93 -10.43 -13.05 -1.30
N LEU A 94 -10.27 -13.85 -2.35
CA LEU A 94 -10.27 -15.31 -2.24
C LEU A 94 -8.86 -15.92 -2.25
N ILE A 95 -7.90 -15.31 -2.94
CA ILE A 95 -6.55 -15.87 -3.03
C ILE A 95 -5.65 -15.22 -2.00
N LYS A 96 -5.53 -13.88 -2.05
CA LYS A 96 -4.56 -13.11 -1.26
C LYS A 96 -4.67 -13.35 0.26
N PRO A 97 -5.84 -13.34 0.92
CA PRO A 97 -5.90 -13.49 2.38
C PRO A 97 -5.48 -14.89 2.85
N PHE A 98 -5.88 -15.92 2.10
CA PHE A 98 -5.57 -17.32 2.40
C PHE A 98 -4.11 -17.64 2.12
N THR A 99 -3.56 -17.13 1.01
CA THR A 99 -2.12 -17.25 0.74
C THR A 99 -1.31 -16.50 1.80
N MET A 100 -1.74 -15.30 2.21
CA MET A 100 -1.06 -14.55 3.26
C MET A 100 -1.10 -15.28 4.60
N TYR A 101 -2.25 -15.80 5.00
CA TYR A 101 -2.38 -16.62 6.21
C TYR A 101 -1.48 -17.85 6.15
N GLY A 102 -1.51 -18.60 5.04
CA GLY A 102 -0.71 -19.82 4.88
C GLY A 102 0.79 -19.55 4.99
N ILE A 103 1.29 -18.51 4.30
CA ILE A 103 2.70 -18.13 4.37
C ILE A 103 3.05 -17.61 5.76
N ALA A 104 2.27 -16.66 6.31
CA ALA A 104 2.56 -16.08 7.62
C ALA A 104 2.49 -17.12 8.74
N ALA A 105 1.51 -18.04 8.72
CA ALA A 105 1.39 -19.10 9.71
C ALA A 105 2.58 -20.08 9.64
N PHE A 106 3.03 -20.43 8.43
CA PHE A 106 4.21 -21.28 8.26
C PHE A 106 5.46 -20.64 8.87
N PHE A 107 5.71 -19.36 8.59
CA PHE A 107 6.89 -18.68 9.14
C PHE A 107 6.75 -18.44 10.65
N LEU A 108 5.65 -17.84 11.10
CA LEU A 108 5.50 -17.36 12.48
C LEU A 108 5.20 -18.48 13.48
N LEU A 109 4.40 -19.49 13.11
CA LEU A 109 3.98 -20.56 14.04
C LEU A 109 4.86 -21.82 13.94
N PHE A 110 5.49 -22.08 12.79
CA PHE A 110 6.31 -23.27 12.59
C PHE A 110 7.81 -22.95 12.58
N LEU A 111 8.28 -22.07 11.68
CA LEU A 111 9.72 -21.80 11.54
C LEU A 111 10.29 -21.01 12.73
N TYR A 112 9.58 -19.98 13.20
CA TYR A 112 10.03 -19.09 14.28
C TYR A 112 9.54 -19.48 15.67
N LYS A 113 9.00 -20.69 15.84
CA LYS A 113 8.49 -21.19 17.12
C LYS A 113 9.52 -21.15 18.27
N GLY A 114 10.82 -21.25 17.94
CA GLY A 114 11.92 -21.15 18.92
C GLY A 114 12.46 -19.73 19.14
N LEU A 115 12.10 -18.76 18.30
CA LEU A 115 12.57 -17.37 18.38
C LEU A 115 11.56 -16.43 19.04
N ILE A 116 10.25 -16.75 18.94
CA ILE A 116 9.15 -15.85 19.32
C ILE A 116 8.14 -16.60 20.21
N SER A 117 7.55 -15.92 21.20
CA SER A 117 6.48 -16.51 22.02
C SER A 117 5.23 -16.82 21.19
N THR A 118 4.49 -17.86 21.58
CA THR A 118 3.27 -18.28 20.87
C THR A 118 2.20 -17.17 20.84
N GLU A 119 2.19 -16.27 21.82
CA GLU A 119 1.26 -15.14 21.87
C GLU A 119 1.65 -14.07 20.84
N LEU A 120 2.91 -13.63 20.83
CA LEU A 120 3.41 -12.63 19.89
C LEU A 120 3.36 -13.12 18.44
N ALA A 121 3.59 -14.42 18.21
CA ALA A 121 3.44 -15.02 16.89
C ALA A 121 1.99 -14.95 16.36
N LYS A 122 0.99 -15.07 17.24
CA LYS A 122 -0.43 -14.93 16.87
C LYS A 122 -0.78 -13.47 16.58
N GLU A 123 -0.25 -12.52 17.35
CA GLU A 123 -0.44 -11.09 17.09
C GLU A 123 0.17 -10.67 15.74
N TYR A 124 1.39 -11.12 15.44
CA TYR A 124 2.03 -10.87 14.15
C TYR A 124 1.32 -11.57 13.00
N LEU A 125 0.75 -12.76 13.21
CA LEU A 125 -0.06 -13.44 12.21
C LEU A 125 -1.34 -12.62 11.91
N ALA A 126 -2.02 -12.14 12.94
CA ALA A 126 -3.19 -11.27 12.76
C ALA A 126 -2.83 -9.99 12.00
N GLY A 127 -1.74 -9.32 12.40
CA GLY A 127 -1.24 -8.12 11.71
C GLY A 127 -0.87 -8.39 10.24
N ALA A 128 -0.23 -9.52 9.96
CA ALA A 128 0.14 -9.92 8.60
C ALA A 128 -1.09 -10.16 7.71
N VAL A 129 -2.13 -10.80 8.23
CA VAL A 129 -3.39 -11.01 7.50
C VAL A 129 -4.12 -9.69 7.27
N LEU A 130 -4.18 -8.81 8.27
CA LEU A 130 -4.80 -7.49 8.15
C LEU A 130 -4.08 -6.62 7.11
N LEU A 131 -2.74 -6.59 7.15
CA LEU A 131 -1.93 -5.90 6.13
C LEU A 131 -2.12 -6.53 4.74
N GLY A 132 -2.27 -7.86 4.69
CA GLY A 132 -2.57 -8.61 3.48
C GLY A 132 -3.95 -8.30 2.91
N ALA A 133 -4.96 -8.00 3.73
CA ALA A 133 -6.28 -7.58 3.25
C ALA A 133 -6.27 -6.13 2.73
N ALA A 134 -5.37 -5.29 3.24
CA ALA A 134 -5.31 -3.88 2.88
C ALA A 134 -5.02 -3.65 1.38
N PRO A 135 -5.68 -2.67 0.74
CA PRO A 135 -5.43 -2.28 -0.64
C PRO A 135 -4.19 -1.40 -0.70
N CYS A 136 -3.32 -1.63 -1.68
CA CYS A 136 -2.26 -0.67 -1.96
C CYS A 136 -2.66 0.15 -3.19
N THR A 137 -3.07 1.40 -2.97
CA THR A 137 -3.55 2.27 -4.06
C THR A 137 -2.37 2.81 -4.89
N ALA A 138 -1.38 3.43 -4.23
CA ALA A 138 -0.26 4.09 -4.88
C ALA A 138 0.61 3.14 -5.71
N MET A 139 0.95 1.95 -5.19
CA MET A 139 1.85 1.03 -5.88
C MET A 139 1.22 0.45 -7.14
N VAL A 140 -0.09 0.17 -7.12
CA VAL A 140 -0.81 -0.36 -8.28
C VAL A 140 -0.84 0.67 -9.41
N PHE A 141 -0.93 1.98 -9.11
CA PHE A 141 -0.78 3.02 -10.12
C PHE A 141 0.60 3.07 -10.74
N VAL A 142 1.66 2.91 -9.96
CA VAL A 142 3.04 2.87 -10.48
C VAL A 142 3.21 1.66 -11.39
N TRP A 143 2.77 0.46 -10.98
CA TRP A 143 2.85 -0.73 -11.80
C TRP A 143 2.00 -0.63 -13.08
N SER A 144 0.80 -0.09 -12.98
CA SER A 144 -0.06 0.18 -14.14
C SER A 144 0.64 1.13 -15.10
N HIS A 145 1.24 2.21 -14.60
CA HIS A 145 2.01 3.13 -15.43
C HIS A 145 3.21 2.45 -16.13
N LEU A 146 3.99 1.66 -15.38
CA LEU A 146 5.15 0.91 -15.91
C LEU A 146 4.75 -0.13 -16.96
N THR A 147 3.56 -0.73 -16.83
CA THR A 147 3.03 -1.72 -17.76
C THR A 147 2.21 -1.11 -18.91
N ARG A 148 2.21 0.23 -19.05
CA ARG A 148 1.39 0.96 -20.04
C ARG A 148 -0.11 0.65 -19.91
N GLY A 149 -0.57 0.40 -18.69
CA GLY A 149 -1.95 0.15 -18.32
C GLY A 149 -2.83 1.39 -18.37
N ASN A 150 -4.15 1.18 -18.30
CA ASN A 150 -5.13 2.26 -18.29
C ASN A 150 -5.31 2.80 -16.85
N PRO A 151 -4.91 4.06 -16.56
CA PRO A 151 -4.98 4.62 -15.20
C PRO A 151 -6.41 4.75 -14.69
N ALA A 152 -7.40 5.03 -15.55
CA ALA A 152 -8.80 5.11 -15.15
C ALA A 152 -9.36 3.72 -14.79
N TYR A 153 -8.92 2.68 -15.48
CA TYR A 153 -9.30 1.30 -15.14
C TYR A 153 -8.70 0.85 -13.81
N THR A 154 -7.40 1.12 -13.61
CA THR A 154 -6.71 0.86 -12.34
C THR A 154 -7.39 1.59 -11.18
N LEU A 155 -7.82 2.82 -11.40
CA LEU A 155 -8.55 3.58 -10.39
C LEU A 155 -9.86 2.91 -10.00
N VAL A 156 -10.66 2.48 -10.97
CA VAL A 156 -11.92 1.77 -10.70
C VAL A 156 -11.67 0.49 -9.94
N GLN A 157 -10.63 -0.28 -10.30
CA GLN A 157 -10.25 -1.49 -9.57
C GLN A 157 -9.92 -1.19 -8.10
N VAL A 158 -9.13 -0.15 -7.84
CA VAL A 158 -8.76 0.27 -6.49
C VAL A 158 -10.00 0.76 -5.72
N ALA A 159 -10.81 1.64 -6.31
CA ALA A 159 -12.00 2.19 -5.66
C ALA A 159 -13.03 1.10 -5.32
N VAL A 160 -13.28 0.15 -6.22
CA VAL A 160 -14.15 -0.99 -5.95
C VAL A 160 -13.58 -1.83 -4.81
N ASN A 161 -12.27 -2.07 -4.78
CA ASN A 161 -11.65 -2.84 -3.71
C ASN A 161 -11.78 -2.13 -2.34
N ASP A 162 -11.57 -0.82 -2.30
CA ASP A 162 -11.70 0.00 -1.09
C ASP A 162 -13.14 0.02 -0.57
N LEU A 163 -14.14 0.11 -1.47
CA LEU A 163 -15.55 -0.01 -1.12
C LEU A 163 -15.89 -1.38 -0.53
N ILE A 164 -15.36 -2.47 -1.09
CA ILE A 164 -15.58 -3.81 -0.52
C ILE A 164 -14.98 -3.89 0.88
N ILE A 165 -13.80 -3.32 1.12
CA ILE A 165 -13.19 -3.29 2.45
C ILE A 165 -14.07 -2.54 3.44
N LEU A 166 -14.60 -1.39 3.05
CA LEU A 166 -15.52 -0.63 3.90
C LEU A 166 -16.70 -1.50 4.34
N PHE A 167 -17.30 -2.29 3.46
CA PHE A 167 -18.42 -3.16 3.85
C PHE A 167 -18.01 -4.46 4.57
N ALA A 168 -16.84 -5.02 4.26
CA ALA A 168 -16.40 -6.30 4.82
C ALA A 168 -15.71 -6.17 6.19
N PHE A 169 -15.16 -5.00 6.51
CA PHE A 169 -14.40 -4.73 7.74
C PHE A 169 -14.97 -3.57 8.60
N THR A 170 -16.15 -3.02 8.25
CA THR A 170 -16.98 -2.25 9.19
C THR A 170 -17.80 -3.20 10.05
#